data_AF-A0A428XRJ8-F1
#
_entry.id   AF-A0A428XRJ8-F1
#
_cell.length_a   1.000
_cell.length_b   1.000
_cell.length_c   1.000
_cell.angle_alpha   90.00
_cell.angle_beta   90.00
_cell.angle_gamma   90.00
#
_symmetry.space_group_name_H-M   'P 1'
#
loop_
_entity.id
_entity.type
_entity.pdbx_description
1 polymer ?
#
loop_
_entity_poly.entity_id
_entity_poly.type
_entity_poly.pdbx_seq_one_letter_code
_entity_poly.pdbx_strand_id
1 'polypeptide(L)'
;MLPAALEEAHELGFFEDHDGHDFQPDESAAFWARASGGTIETQPIVFLGSEGALCVIARNLDDYLWLLANGVGPLEMVDGLHRVPEQIPALVALARRHTGTSSRPLGAVISAAEAELPALTALIESVTG
;
A
#
# COMPACT_ATOMS: atom_id res chain seq x y z
N MET A 1 11.09 -11.00 7.16
CA MET A 1 11.20 -9.79 7.99
C MET A 1 10.48 -8.68 7.27
N LEU A 2 9.69 -7.89 8.00
CA LEU A 2 9.07 -6.69 7.44
C LEU A 2 10.15 -5.61 7.27
N PRO A 3 10.07 -4.75 6.23
CA PRO A 3 10.87 -3.53 6.17
C PRO A 3 10.70 -2.69 7.44
N ALA A 4 11.81 -2.18 7.99
CA ALA A 4 11.80 -1.41 9.25
C ALA A 4 10.84 -0.20 9.23
N ALA A 5 10.63 0.41 8.06
CA ALA A 5 9.67 1.50 7.91
C ALA A 5 8.21 1.08 8.14
N LEU A 6 7.85 -0.18 7.86
CA LEU A 6 6.51 -0.71 8.15
C LEU A 6 6.35 -1.02 9.64
N GLU A 7 7.42 -1.51 10.29
CA GLU A 7 7.43 -1.71 11.75
C GLU A 7 7.22 -0.36 12.46
N GLU A 8 7.95 0.68 12.06
CA GLU A 8 7.80 2.03 12.62
C GLU A 8 6.41 2.64 12.32
N ALA A 9 5.86 2.44 11.11
CA ALA A 9 4.50 2.89 10.79
C ALA A 9 3.44 2.24 11.69
N HIS A 10 3.64 0.97 12.05
CA HIS A 10 2.77 0.24 12.97
C HIS A 10 2.85 0.81 14.39
N GLU A 11 4.07 1.09 14.88
CA GLU A 11 4.27 1.73 16.19
C GLU A 11 3.68 3.14 16.29
N LEU A 12 3.54 3.84 15.16
CA LEU A 12 2.90 5.15 15.08
C LEU A 12 1.36 5.09 15.10
N GLY A 13 0.76 3.89 15.23
CA GLY A 13 -0.66 3.70 15.47
C GLY A 13 -1.56 3.86 14.24
N PHE A 14 -1.02 3.89 13.03
CA PHE A 14 -1.84 4.03 11.81
C PHE A 14 -2.89 2.92 11.67
N PHE A 15 -2.59 1.72 12.15
CA PHE A 15 -3.48 0.56 12.06
C PHE A 15 -4.42 0.41 13.27
N GLU A 16 -4.35 1.29 14.28
CA GLU A 16 -5.06 1.12 15.55
C GLU A 16 -6.29 2.05 15.70
N ASP A 17 -6.33 3.20 15.01
CA ASP A 17 -7.31 4.27 15.28
C ASP A 17 -8.55 4.28 14.36
N HIS A 18 -8.71 3.26 13.51
CA HIS A 18 -9.89 3.06 12.65
C HIS A 18 -10.69 1.83 13.11
N ASP A 19 -11.57 2.02 14.10
CA ASP A 19 -12.66 1.11 14.55
C ASP A 19 -12.39 -0.42 14.63
N GLY A 20 -11.13 -0.86 14.65
CA GLY A 20 -10.76 -2.28 14.71
C GLY A 20 -11.24 -3.14 13.54
N HIS A 21 -11.57 -2.55 12.39
CA HIS A 21 -12.08 -3.28 11.21
C HIS A 21 -11.25 -3.09 9.92
N ASP A 22 -10.11 -2.37 9.96
CA ASP A 22 -9.26 -2.07 8.79
C ASP A 22 -8.60 -3.28 8.11
N PHE A 23 -8.58 -4.42 8.81
CA PHE A 23 -8.40 -5.71 8.19
C PHE A 23 -9.47 -6.61 8.80
N GLN A 24 -10.41 -7.08 7.99
CA GLN A 24 -11.05 -8.33 8.36
C GLN A 24 -9.95 -9.39 8.53
N PRO A 25 -10.09 -10.38 9.43
CA PRO A 25 -9.05 -11.38 9.70
C PRO A 25 -8.54 -12.12 8.44
N ASP A 26 -9.28 -12.01 7.32
CA ASP A 26 -9.01 -12.65 6.05
C ASP A 26 -8.53 -11.67 4.95
N GLU A 27 -8.19 -10.43 5.31
CA GLU A 27 -7.67 -9.40 4.39
C GLU A 27 -6.19 -9.12 4.68
N SER A 28 -5.39 -8.89 3.63
CA SER A 28 -3.95 -8.66 3.80
C SER A 28 -3.36 -7.78 2.70
N ALA A 29 -2.42 -6.93 3.08
CA ALA A 29 -1.51 -6.26 2.16
C ALA A 29 -0.19 -7.04 2.07
N ALA A 30 0.30 -7.33 0.87
CA ALA A 30 1.49 -8.14 0.66
C ALA A 30 2.34 -7.65 -0.52
N PHE A 31 3.65 -7.85 -0.45
CA PHE A 31 4.55 -7.60 -1.58
C PHE A 31 4.39 -8.68 -2.65
N TRP A 32 4.11 -8.27 -3.88
CA TRP A 32 4.10 -9.12 -5.06
C TRP A 32 5.50 -9.16 -5.69
N ALA A 33 6.27 -10.21 -5.37
CA ALA A 33 7.64 -10.40 -5.84
C ALA A 33 7.72 -10.77 -7.35
N ARG A 34 7.52 -9.79 -8.22
CA ARG A 34 7.48 -10.00 -9.69
C ARG A 34 8.83 -9.80 -10.38
N ALA A 35 9.69 -8.91 -9.86
CA ALA A 35 10.96 -8.57 -10.47
C ALA A 35 12.08 -9.39 -9.85
N SER A 36 12.60 -10.38 -10.59
CA SER A 36 13.69 -11.22 -10.13
C SER A 36 14.94 -10.37 -9.86
N GLY A 37 15.52 -10.53 -8.66
CA GLY A 37 16.72 -9.80 -8.25
C GLY A 37 16.50 -8.38 -7.69
N GLY A 38 15.25 -7.89 -7.66
CA GLY A 38 14.91 -6.65 -6.94
C GLY A 38 14.79 -6.88 -5.43
N THR A 39 15.03 -5.84 -4.62
CA THR A 39 14.76 -5.91 -3.17
C THR A 39 13.25 -5.87 -2.92
N ILE A 40 12.80 -6.37 -1.78
CA ILE A 40 11.37 -6.48 -1.46
C ILE A 40 10.68 -5.11 -1.48
N GLU A 41 11.38 -4.06 -1.07
CA GLU A 41 10.91 -2.68 -1.01
C GLU A 41 10.62 -2.09 -2.39
N THR A 42 11.21 -2.65 -3.44
CA THR A 42 10.98 -2.21 -4.84
C THR A 42 9.82 -2.94 -5.51
N GLN A 43 9.25 -3.97 -4.85
CA GLN A 43 8.17 -4.78 -5.40
C GLN A 43 6.81 -4.09 -5.17
N PRO A 44 5.85 -4.26 -6.10
CA PRO A 44 4.47 -3.80 -5.88
C PRO A 44 3.86 -4.41 -4.62
N ILE A 45 2.97 -3.66 -3.99
CA ILE A 45 2.16 -4.12 -2.85
C ILE A 45 0.73 -4.30 -3.35
N VAL A 46 0.19 -5.49 -3.09
CA VAL A 46 -1.17 -5.89 -3.46
C VAL A 46 -2.02 -6.06 -2.22
N PHE A 47 -3.30 -5.76 -2.34
CA PHE A 47 -4.32 -6.14 -1.37
C PHE A 47 -4.96 -7.46 -1.79
N LEU A 48 -5.11 -8.37 -0.84
CA LEU A 48 -5.73 -9.68 -0.99
C LEU A 48 -6.94 -9.74 -0.06
N GLY A 49 -8.14 -9.63 -0.64
CA GLY A 49 -9.40 -9.77 0.08
C GLY A 49 -9.98 -11.18 -0.01
N SER A 50 -10.72 -11.57 1.02
CA SER A 50 -11.34 -12.90 1.16
C SER A 50 -12.35 -13.24 0.06
N GLU A 51 -13.05 -12.23 -0.49
CA GLU A 51 -13.99 -12.38 -1.61
C GLU A 51 -13.30 -12.39 -2.99
N GLY A 52 -11.98 -12.59 -3.04
CA GLY A 52 -11.20 -12.56 -4.28
C GLY A 52 -10.93 -11.14 -4.79
N ALA A 53 -11.21 -10.12 -3.97
CA ALA A 53 -10.78 -8.75 -4.24
C ALA A 53 -9.26 -8.71 -4.31
N LEU A 54 -8.73 -8.24 -5.43
CA LEU A 54 -7.30 -8.11 -5.65
C LEU A 54 -7.03 -6.80 -6.39
N CYS A 55 -6.21 -5.95 -5.79
CA CYS A 55 -5.74 -4.73 -6.42
C CYS A 55 -4.27 -4.47 -6.09
N VAL A 56 -3.61 -3.65 -6.90
CA VAL A 56 -2.32 -3.07 -6.52
C VAL A 56 -2.62 -1.80 -5.73
N ILE A 57 -2.14 -1.70 -4.49
CA ILE A 57 -2.35 -0.53 -3.62
C ILE A 57 -1.15 0.41 -3.63
N ALA A 58 0.04 -0.09 -3.96
CA ALA A 58 1.23 0.73 -4.17
C ALA A 58 2.21 0.02 -5.11
N ARG A 59 2.95 0.78 -5.91
CA ARG A 59 3.95 0.23 -6.83
C ARG A 59 5.24 -0.21 -6.13
N ASN A 60 5.52 0.32 -4.94
CA ASN A 60 6.67 -0.02 -4.09
C ASN A 60 6.45 0.49 -2.65
N LEU A 61 7.42 0.24 -1.76
CA LEU A 61 7.35 0.68 -0.35
C LEU A 61 7.30 2.20 -0.21
N ASP A 62 8.04 2.95 -1.02
CA ASP A 62 8.03 4.42 -0.98
C ASP A 62 6.63 4.97 -1.29
N ASP A 63 6.00 4.45 -2.35
CA ASP A 63 4.64 4.79 -2.75
C ASP A 63 3.64 4.42 -1.65
N TYR A 64 3.85 3.30 -0.97
CA TYR A 64 3.01 2.87 0.15
C TYR A 64 3.16 3.77 1.38
N LEU A 65 4.38 4.15 1.77
CA LEU A 65 4.59 5.08 2.88
C LEU A 65 3.94 6.44 2.60
N TRP A 66 3.97 6.89 1.34
CA TRP A 66 3.25 8.10 0.95
C TRP A 66 1.73 7.93 0.91
N LEU A 67 1.22 6.74 0.61
CA LEU A 67 -0.21 6.43 0.75
C LEU A 67 -0.67 6.64 2.20
N LEU A 68 0.01 5.99 3.15
CA LEU A 68 -0.27 6.10 4.59
C LEU A 68 -0.08 7.53 5.09
N ALA A 69 0.97 8.23 4.62
CA ALA A 69 1.23 9.62 4.98
C ALA A 69 0.13 10.59 4.51
N ASN A 70 -0.58 10.27 3.43
CA ASN A 70 -1.76 11.01 2.97
C ASN A 70 -3.05 10.56 3.70
N GLY A 71 -2.93 9.72 4.72
CA GLY A 71 -4.05 9.23 5.52
C GLY A 71 -4.94 8.26 4.75
N VAL A 72 -4.36 7.45 3.86
CA VAL A 72 -5.06 6.40 3.10
C VAL A 72 -4.38 5.06 3.37
N GLY A 73 -5.17 4.08 3.82
CA GLY A 73 -4.78 2.71 4.07
C GLY A 73 -5.21 1.76 2.96
N PRO A 74 -4.89 0.46 3.10
CA PRO A 74 -5.22 -0.56 2.10
C PRO A 74 -6.72 -0.70 1.82
N LEU A 75 -7.57 -0.69 2.85
CA LEU A 75 -9.01 -0.85 2.67
C LEU A 75 -9.62 0.30 1.87
N GLU A 76 -9.21 1.54 2.16
CA GLU A 76 -9.67 2.74 1.47
C GLU A 76 -9.23 2.78 -0.01
N MET A 77 -8.16 2.08 -0.37
CA MET A 77 -7.77 1.86 -1.77
C MET A 77 -8.67 0.87 -2.51
N VAL A 78 -9.37 -0.01 -1.79
CA VAL A 78 -10.21 -1.07 -2.36
C VAL A 78 -11.68 -0.65 -2.35
N ASP A 79 -12.16 -0.18 -1.20
CA ASP A 79 -13.56 0.20 -0.96
C ASP A 79 -13.86 1.65 -1.38
N GLY A 80 -12.81 2.43 -1.58
CA GLY A 80 -12.87 3.83 -1.96
C GLY A 80 -12.84 4.79 -0.77
N LEU A 81 -12.67 6.07 -1.09
CA LEU A 81 -12.53 7.14 -0.08
C LEU A 81 -13.91 7.61 0.40
N HIS A 82 -14.27 7.25 1.64
CA HIS A 82 -15.50 7.71 2.29
C HIS A 82 -15.37 9.03 3.06
N ARG A 83 -14.15 9.55 3.16
CA ARG A 83 -13.79 10.84 3.75
C ARG A 83 -12.78 11.56 2.87
N VAL A 84 -12.60 12.86 3.09
CA VAL A 84 -11.47 13.58 2.50
C VAL A 84 -10.20 13.13 3.23
N PRO A 85 -9.19 12.56 2.54
CA PRO A 85 -7.94 12.17 3.18
C PRO A 85 -7.19 13.38 3.72
N GLU A 86 -6.59 13.23 4.89
CA GLU A 86 -5.78 14.25 5.53
C GLU A 86 -4.39 13.69 5.84
N GLN A 87 -3.37 14.53 5.69
CA GLN A 87 -2.01 14.11 5.94
C GLN A 87 -1.77 13.87 7.43
N ILE A 88 -1.14 12.75 7.74
CA ILE A 88 -0.79 12.37 9.11
C ILE A 88 0.66 12.82 9.37
N PRO A 89 0.91 13.85 10.22
CA PRO A 89 2.24 14.47 10.32
C PRO A 89 3.37 13.50 10.69
N ALA A 90 3.10 12.53 11.57
CA ALA A 90 4.08 11.52 11.96
C ALA A 90 4.49 10.62 10.78
N LEU A 91 3.52 10.20 9.97
CA LEU A 91 3.76 9.36 8.79
C LEU A 91 4.36 10.16 7.63
N VAL A 92 4.02 11.44 7.49
CA VAL A 92 4.74 12.34 6.57
C VAL A 92 6.21 12.44 6.95
N ALA A 93 6.52 12.58 8.24
CA ALA A 93 7.90 12.61 8.70
C ALA A 93 8.62 11.29 8.42
N LEU A 94 7.96 10.15 8.63
CA LEU A 94 8.47 8.82 8.30
C LEU A 94 8.75 8.67 6.79
N ALA A 95 7.77 8.96 5.95
CA ALA A 95 7.89 8.87 4.50
C ALA A 95 9.02 9.76 3.96
N ARG A 96 9.18 10.97 4.49
CA ARG A 96 10.29 11.87 4.12
C ARG A 96 11.66 11.27 4.47
N ARG A 97 11.81 10.74 5.67
CA ARG A 97 13.08 10.12 6.11
C ARG A 97 13.44 8.92 5.24
N HIS A 98 12.46 8.09 4.89
CA HIS A 98 12.70 6.85 4.16
C HIS A 98 12.93 7.08 2.66
N THR A 99 12.06 7.88 2.03
CA THR A 99 12.09 8.09 0.57
C THR A 99 13.07 9.17 0.12
N GLY A 100 13.54 10.02 1.04
CA GLY A 100 14.35 11.20 0.72
C GLY A 100 13.58 12.30 -0.04
N THR A 101 12.28 12.13 -0.28
CA THR A 101 11.44 13.10 -0.99
C THR A 101 10.64 13.96 -0.02
N SER A 102 10.30 15.20 -0.40
CA SER A 102 9.55 16.12 0.48
C SER A 102 8.05 15.89 0.50
N SER A 103 7.48 15.35 -0.58
CA SER A 103 6.06 15.02 -0.73
C SER A 103 5.85 14.12 -1.93
N ARG A 104 4.83 13.27 -1.86
CA ARG A 104 4.22 12.62 -3.02
C ARG A 104 2.69 12.78 -2.95
N PRO A 105 2.06 13.39 -3.97
CA PRO A 105 0.61 13.57 -3.98
C PRO A 105 -0.13 12.24 -4.05
N LEU A 106 -1.24 12.12 -3.32
CA LEU A 106 -2.08 10.92 -3.30
C LEU A 106 -2.45 10.44 -4.71
N GLY A 107 -2.90 11.34 -5.59
CA GLY A 107 -3.26 10.99 -6.97
C GLY A 107 -2.09 10.39 -7.77
N ALA A 108 -0.85 10.83 -7.52
CA ALA A 108 0.32 10.25 -8.19
C ALA A 108 0.66 8.85 -7.67
N VAL A 109 0.40 8.58 -6.38
CA VAL A 109 0.53 7.24 -5.78
C VAL A 109 -0.52 6.31 -6.37
N ILE A 110 -1.79 6.73 -6.41
CA ILE A 110 -2.90 5.95 -6.98
C ILE A 110 -2.63 5.62 -8.45
N SER A 111 -2.31 6.62 -9.28
CA SER A 111 -2.03 6.37 -10.70
C SER A 111 -0.82 5.44 -10.92
N ALA A 112 0.18 5.48 -10.04
CA ALA A 112 1.31 4.56 -10.12
C ALA A 112 0.92 3.12 -9.76
N ALA A 113 0.00 2.93 -8.81
CA ALA A 113 -0.54 1.63 -8.46
C ALA A 113 -1.44 1.07 -9.58
N GLU A 114 -2.34 1.89 -10.13
CA GLU A 114 -3.21 1.51 -11.26
C GLU A 114 -2.41 1.08 -12.49
N ALA A 115 -1.26 1.71 -12.75
CA ALA A 115 -0.39 1.35 -13.85
C ALA A 115 0.21 -0.07 -13.74
N GLU A 116 0.23 -0.65 -12.54
CA GLU A 116 0.70 -2.02 -12.30
C GLU A 116 -0.40 -3.08 -12.44
N LEU A 117 -1.67 -2.68 -12.41
CA LEU A 117 -2.81 -3.58 -12.47
C LEU A 117 -2.81 -4.49 -13.72
N PRO A 118 -2.51 -4.01 -14.95
CA PRO A 118 -2.49 -4.88 -16.13
C PRO A 118 -1.49 -6.04 -16.01
N ALA A 119 -0.34 -5.80 -15.36
CA ALA A 119 0.66 -6.84 -15.16
C ALA A 119 0.19 -7.89 -14.14
N LEU A 120 -0.52 -7.46 -13.09
CA LEU A 120 -1.10 -8.35 -12.10
C LEU A 120 -2.19 -9.22 -12.72
N THR A 121 -3.10 -8.62 -13.50
CA THR A 121 -4.15 -9.34 -14.24
C THR A 121 -3.55 -10.40 -15.16
N ALA A 122 -2.53 -10.04 -15.95
CA ALA A 122 -1.88 -10.99 -16.85
C ALA A 122 -1.24 -12.17 -16.11
N LEU A 123 -0.67 -11.96 -14.92
CA LEU A 123 -0.14 -13.06 -14.11
C LEU A 123 -1.25 -14.02 -13.67
N ILE A 124 -2.36 -13.51 -13.16
CA ILE A 124 -3.49 -14.34 -12.71
C ILE A 124 -4.02 -15.17 -13.87
N GLU A 125 -4.29 -14.52 -15.00
CA GLU A 125 -4.78 -15.18 -16.21
C GLU A 125 -3.84 -16.29 -16.68
N SER A 126 -2.53 -16.09 -16.55
CA SER A 126 -1.52 -17.09 -16.93
C SER A 126 -1.49 -18.35 -16.05
N VAL A 127 -2.01 -18.28 -14.82
CA VAL A 127 -2.05 -19.42 -13.89
C VAL A 127 -3.45 -20.04 -13.76
N THR A 128 -4.48 -19.35 -14.23
CA THR A 128 -5.87 -19.85 -14.24
C THR A 128 -6.36 -20.35 -15.60
N GLY A 129 -5.60 -20.11 -16.68
CA GLY A 129 -5.87 -20.59 -18.04
C GLY A 129 -5.13 -21.88 -18.38
#